data_AF-A0A5B7C7I0-F1
#
_entry.id   AF-A0A5B7C7I0-F1
#
_cell.length_a   1.000
_cell.length_b   1.000
_cell.length_c   1.000
_cell.angle_alpha   90.00
_cell.angle_beta   90.00
_cell.angle_gamma   90.00
#
_symmetry.space_group_name_H-M   'P 1'
#
loop_
_entity.id
_entity.type
_entity.pdbx_description
1 polymer ?
#
loop_
_entity_poly.entity_id
_entity_poly.type
_entity_poly.pdbx_seq_one_letter_code
_entity_poly.pdbx_strand_id
1 'polypeptide(L)'
;DKTNKLALSFNQATSKLMNQLSTNLPNASYRFGDAYDVVNDVITNPQKHGFNNSDSPCCSFGKIRPALTCIPASRLCKDRSKYVFWDEYHPSDSANELIANELIRKLGFLNVNDTNAPTPPPNIAPSS
;
A
#
# COMPACT_ATOMS: atom_id res chain seq x y z
N ASP A 1 -1.35 -8.37 -17.29
CA ASP A 1 -2.03 -9.69 -17.20
C ASP A 1 -1.25 -10.80 -16.51
N LYS A 2 -0.07 -11.21 -16.99
CA LYS A 2 0.68 -12.34 -16.38
C LYS A 2 1.02 -12.10 -14.90
N THR A 3 1.51 -10.92 -14.55
CA THR A 3 1.87 -10.55 -13.17
C THR A 3 0.67 -10.56 -12.23
N ASN A 4 -0.48 -10.00 -12.65
CA ASN A 4 -1.71 -10.00 -11.86
C ASN A 4 -2.23 -11.41 -11.62
N LYS A 5 -2.20 -12.29 -12.65
CA LYS A 5 -2.57 -13.71 -12.48
C LYS A 5 -1.67 -14.41 -11.47
N LEU A 6 -0.36 -14.14 -11.50
CA LEU A 6 0.58 -14.71 -10.54
C LEU A 6 0.30 -14.22 -9.11
N ALA A 7 0.09 -12.91 -8.91
CA ALA A 7 -0.25 -12.34 -7.61
C ALA A 7 -1.55 -12.95 -7.05
N LEU A 8 -2.61 -13.04 -7.85
CA LEU A 8 -3.88 -13.66 -7.45
C LEU A 8 -3.71 -15.14 -7.08
N SER A 9 -2.91 -15.88 -7.86
CA SER A 9 -2.65 -17.31 -7.59
C SER A 9 -1.86 -17.50 -6.31
N PHE A 10 -0.87 -16.64 -6.06
CA PHE A 10 -0.09 -16.62 -4.82
C PHE A 10 -0.99 -16.30 -3.61
N ASN A 11 -1.84 -15.29 -3.71
CA ASN A 11 -2.76 -14.92 -2.63
C ASN A 11 -3.74 -16.04 -2.32
N GLN A 12 -4.28 -16.72 -3.34
CA GLN A 12 -5.15 -17.87 -3.15
C GLN A 12 -4.43 -19.04 -2.47
N ALA A 13 -3.19 -19.33 -2.85
CA ALA A 13 -2.38 -20.39 -2.24
C ALA A 13 -2.05 -20.05 -0.77
N THR A 14 -1.67 -18.81 -0.49
CA THR A 14 -1.37 -18.34 0.87
C THR A 14 -2.60 -18.41 1.78
N SER A 15 -3.77 -18.02 1.28
CA SER A 15 -5.03 -18.15 2.03
C SER A 15 -5.32 -19.61 2.42
N LYS A 16 -5.12 -20.56 1.49
CA LYS A 16 -5.26 -22.00 1.78
C LYS A 16 -4.25 -22.47 2.84
N LEU A 17 -2.99 -22.05 2.74
CA LEU A 17 -1.96 -22.38 3.72
C LEU A 17 -2.31 -21.85 5.11
N MET A 18 -2.81 -20.61 5.22
CA MET A 18 -3.21 -20.03 6.51
C MET A 18 -4.37 -20.80 7.16
N ASN A 19 -5.33 -21.27 6.36
CA ASN A 19 -6.41 -22.13 6.85
C ASN A 19 -5.86 -23.47 7.39
N GLN A 20 -4.90 -24.09 6.68
CA GLN A 20 -4.26 -25.33 7.13
C GLN A 20 -3.46 -25.13 8.43
N LEU A 21 -2.69 -24.05 8.53
CA LEU A 21 -1.93 -23.72 9.74
C LEU A 21 -2.86 -23.47 10.94
N SER A 22 -3.98 -22.79 10.73
CA SER A 22 -4.97 -22.53 11.78
C SER A 22 -5.57 -23.83 12.34
N THR A 23 -5.76 -24.85 11.50
CA THR A 23 -6.21 -26.18 11.94
C THR A 23 -5.12 -26.95 12.70
N ASN A 24 -3.87 -26.86 12.25
CA ASN A 24 -2.76 -27.64 12.80
C ASN A 24 -2.16 -27.03 14.08
N LEU A 25 -2.32 -25.73 14.29
CA LEU A 25 -1.73 -24.98 15.39
C LEU A 25 -2.82 -24.20 16.15
N PRO A 26 -3.66 -24.90 16.95
CA PRO A 26 -4.87 -24.31 17.55
C PRO A 26 -4.59 -23.18 18.56
N ASN A 27 -3.35 -23.04 19.03
CA ASN A 27 -2.93 -21.99 19.95
C ASN A 27 -2.29 -20.78 19.24
N ALA A 28 -2.24 -20.78 17.90
CA ALA A 28 -1.72 -19.68 17.10
C ALA A 28 -2.86 -19.01 16.30
N SER A 29 -2.78 -17.68 16.15
CA SER A 29 -3.75 -16.91 15.38
C SER A 29 -3.10 -16.36 14.11
N TYR A 30 -3.74 -16.60 12.97
CA TYR A 30 -3.28 -16.15 11.66
C TYR A 30 -4.35 -15.27 11.00
N ARG A 31 -3.87 -14.26 10.27
CA ARG A 31 -4.66 -13.39 9.39
C ARG A 31 -3.84 -13.09 8.16
N PHE A 32 -4.42 -13.27 6.98
CA PHE A 32 -3.78 -12.93 5.72
C PHE A 32 -4.31 -11.59 5.22
N GLY A 33 -3.45 -10.58 5.19
CA GLY A 33 -3.76 -9.27 4.63
C GLY A 33 -3.64 -9.28 3.11
N ASP A 34 -4.63 -9.84 2.42
CA ASP A 34 -4.69 -9.75 0.96
C ASP A 34 -4.95 -8.30 0.52
N ALA A 35 -3.89 -7.67 0.01
CA ALA A 35 -3.91 -6.28 -0.41
C ALA A 35 -4.33 -6.09 -1.88
N TYR A 36 -4.50 -7.16 -2.67
CA TYR A 36 -4.64 -7.04 -4.12
C TYR A 36 -5.81 -6.14 -4.50
N ASP A 37 -6.99 -6.40 -3.96
CA ASP A 37 -8.19 -5.62 -4.28
C ASP A 37 -8.10 -4.17 -3.79
N VAL A 38 -7.46 -3.95 -2.64
CA VAL A 38 -7.27 -2.60 -2.07
C VAL A 38 -6.36 -1.79 -2.99
N VAL A 39 -5.19 -2.33 -3.32
CA VAL A 39 -4.22 -1.69 -4.21
C VAL A 39 -4.82 -1.47 -5.60
N ASN A 40 -5.53 -2.46 -6.14
CA ASN A 40 -6.19 -2.33 -7.44
C ASN A 40 -7.26 -1.23 -7.44
N ASP A 41 -8.07 -1.10 -6.39
CA ASP A 41 -9.06 0.00 -6.28
C ASP A 41 -8.36 1.37 -6.17
N VAL A 42 -7.25 1.48 -5.44
CA VAL A 42 -6.46 2.72 -5.35
C VAL A 42 -5.88 3.12 -6.71
N ILE A 43 -5.39 2.16 -7.50
CA ILE A 43 -4.81 2.42 -8.81
C ILE A 43 -5.88 2.77 -9.85
N THR A 44 -7.00 2.04 -9.86
CA THR A 44 -8.06 2.19 -10.87
C THR A 44 -9.03 3.33 -10.56
N ASN A 45 -9.20 3.68 -9.28
CA ASN A 45 -10.07 4.76 -8.81
C ASN A 45 -9.31 5.77 -7.93
N PRO A 46 -8.18 6.36 -8.38
CA PRO A 46 -7.31 7.18 -7.53
C PRO A 46 -8.02 8.39 -6.94
N GLN A 47 -8.92 9.02 -7.70
CA GLN A 47 -9.66 10.21 -7.28
C GLN A 47 -10.62 9.93 -6.11
N LYS A 48 -11.22 8.74 -6.07
CA LYS A 48 -12.06 8.28 -4.95
C LYS A 48 -11.28 8.29 -3.62
N HIS A 49 -9.97 8.07 -3.71
CA HIS A 49 -9.04 7.97 -2.59
C HIS A 49 -8.21 9.24 -2.39
N GLY A 50 -8.57 10.34 -3.07
CA GLY A 50 -7.90 11.63 -2.91
C GLY A 50 -6.60 11.81 -3.69
N PHE A 51 -6.23 10.83 -4.54
CA PHE A 51 -5.09 10.91 -5.45
C PHE A 51 -5.49 11.45 -6.82
N ASN A 52 -4.59 12.19 -7.46
CA ASN A 52 -4.79 12.72 -8.80
C ASN A 52 -4.07 11.89 -9.87
N ASN A 53 -3.08 11.08 -9.48
CA ASN A 53 -2.26 10.33 -10.42
C ASN A 53 -1.88 8.94 -9.87
N SER A 54 -2.14 7.92 -10.69
CA SER A 54 -1.73 6.53 -10.45
C SER A 54 -0.91 5.92 -11.59
N ASP A 55 -0.56 6.69 -12.62
CA ASP A 55 0.11 6.18 -13.84
C ASP A 55 1.59 6.62 -13.96
N SER A 56 2.01 7.59 -13.15
CA SER A 56 3.42 8.00 -13.10
C SER A 56 3.94 8.23 -11.69
N PRO A 57 5.25 7.95 -11.46
CA PRO A 57 5.82 8.12 -10.15
C PRO A 57 6.00 9.60 -9.80
N CYS A 58 5.94 9.89 -8.50
CA CYS A 58 6.27 11.23 -8.02
C CYS A 58 7.76 11.55 -8.17
N CYS A 59 8.63 10.59 -7.86
CA CYS A 59 10.07 10.70 -8.07
C CYS A 59 10.46 10.08 -9.41
N SER A 60 10.92 10.91 -10.35
CA SER A 60 11.28 10.45 -11.70
C SER A 60 12.56 11.10 -12.20
N PHE A 61 13.32 10.34 -13.00
CA PHE A 61 14.47 10.87 -13.74
C PHE A 61 14.12 11.05 -15.21
N GLY A 62 13.35 12.11 -15.50
CA GLY A 62 12.85 12.38 -16.85
C GLY A 62 11.86 11.31 -17.33
N LYS A 63 11.98 10.88 -18.59
CA LYS A 63 11.12 9.84 -19.19
C LYS A 63 11.69 8.42 -19.07
N ILE A 64 12.79 8.24 -18.33
CA ILE A 64 13.45 6.94 -18.19
C ILE A 64 12.64 6.12 -17.18
N ARG A 65 11.96 5.09 -17.70
CA ARG A 65 10.90 4.31 -17.01
C ARG A 65 11.13 2.79 -17.17
N PRO A 66 12.35 2.28 -16.92
CA PRO A 66 12.33 1.13 -16.03
C PRO A 66 13.56 1.09 -15.11
N ALA A 67 13.30 0.81 -13.83
CA ALA A 67 14.30 0.34 -12.86
C ALA A 67 15.17 1.36 -12.12
N LEU A 68 14.74 2.62 -11.95
CA LEU A 68 15.37 3.48 -10.95
C LEU A 68 14.47 3.65 -9.71
N THR A 69 15.01 3.25 -8.56
CA THR A 69 14.61 3.87 -7.29
C THR A 69 14.96 5.35 -7.34
N CYS A 70 14.35 6.15 -6.48
CA CYS A 70 14.62 7.58 -6.41
C CYS A 70 16.12 7.86 -6.15
N ILE A 71 16.77 8.62 -7.04
CA ILE A 71 18.20 9.00 -6.92
C ILE A 71 18.35 10.52 -6.69
N PRO A 72 19.51 11.00 -6.22
CA PRO A 72 19.73 12.44 -6.00
C PRO A 72 19.49 13.32 -7.23
N ALA A 73 19.63 12.79 -8.45
CA ALA A 73 19.40 13.53 -9.68
C ALA A 73 17.92 13.56 -10.13
N SER A 74 17.03 12.85 -9.44
CA SER A 74 15.61 12.78 -9.77
C SER A 74 14.89 14.10 -9.53
N ARG A 75 13.80 14.31 -10.27
CA ARG A 75 12.83 15.38 -10.02
C ARG A 75 11.66 14.82 -9.22
N LEU A 76 11.14 15.64 -8.32
CA LEU A 76 10.00 15.30 -7.49
C LEU A 76 8.75 16.02 -7.98
N CYS A 77 7.61 15.35 -7.88
CA CYS A 77 6.30 15.97 -8.07
C CYS A 77 6.04 17.05 -7.01
N LYS A 78 5.14 17.99 -7.32
CA LYS A 78 4.84 19.12 -6.44
C LYS A 78 4.15 18.70 -5.14
N ASP A 79 3.19 17.78 -5.24
CA ASP A 79 2.41 17.28 -4.11
C ASP A 79 2.44 15.75 -4.09
N ARG A 80 3.22 15.19 -3.16
CA ARG A 80 3.45 13.75 -3.00
C ARG A 80 2.17 13.03 -2.57
N SER A 81 1.31 13.70 -1.82
CA SER A 81 0.06 13.13 -1.31
C SER A 81 -0.97 12.86 -2.41
N LYS A 82 -0.76 13.42 -3.62
CA LYS A 82 -1.65 13.25 -4.78
C LYS A 82 -1.19 12.17 -5.75
N TYR A 83 -0.10 11.46 -5.45
CA TYR A 83 0.44 10.40 -6.28
C TYR A 83 0.32 9.05 -5.56
N VAL A 84 -0.21 8.04 -6.25
CA VAL A 84 -0.25 6.67 -5.72
C VAL A 84 1.15 6.09 -5.61
N PHE A 85 2.04 6.39 -6.57
CA PHE A 85 3.37 5.81 -6.66
C PHE A 85 4.47 6.82 -6.32
N TRP A 86 5.42 6.41 -5.47
CA TRP A 86 6.63 7.16 -5.17
C TRP A 86 7.65 7.03 -6.30
N ASP A 87 7.98 5.80 -6.68
CA ASP A 87 8.81 5.43 -7.82
C ASP A 87 8.07 4.43 -8.72
N GLU A 88 8.74 3.83 -9.71
CA GLU A 88 8.09 2.93 -10.68
C GLU A 88 7.48 1.65 -10.06
N TYR A 89 7.76 1.34 -8.79
CA TYR A 89 7.30 0.11 -8.14
C TYR A 89 6.57 0.34 -6.82
N HIS A 90 7.01 1.32 -6.03
CA HIS A 90 6.58 1.47 -4.65
C HIS A 90 5.46 2.51 -4.49
N PRO A 91 4.43 2.24 -3.67
CA PRO A 91 3.44 3.25 -3.31
C PRO A 91 4.07 4.43 -2.56
N SER A 92 3.43 5.61 -2.64
CA SER A 92 3.75 6.75 -1.79
C SER A 92 3.47 6.47 -0.30
N ASP A 93 3.96 7.32 0.58
CA ASP A 93 3.62 7.29 2.01
C ASP A 93 2.10 7.36 2.23
N SER A 94 1.43 8.29 1.54
CA SER A 94 -0.01 8.51 1.61
C SER A 94 -0.80 7.30 1.08
N ALA A 95 -0.32 6.64 0.01
CA ALA A 95 -0.92 5.41 -0.48
C ALA A 95 -0.71 4.24 0.50
N ASN A 96 0.48 4.11 1.08
CA ASN A 96 0.75 3.09 2.10
C ASN A 96 -0.12 3.26 3.35
N GLU A 97 -0.30 4.50 3.83
CA GLU A 97 -1.18 4.79 4.98
C GLU A 97 -2.62 4.35 4.69
N LEU A 98 -3.16 4.71 3.53
CA LEU A 98 -4.51 4.31 3.12
C LEU A 98 -4.64 2.79 3.00
N ILE A 99 -3.70 2.12 2.32
CA ILE A 99 -3.72 0.66 2.15
C ILE A 99 -3.64 -0.03 3.52
N ALA A 100 -2.78 0.44 4.42
CA ALA A 100 -2.66 -0.09 5.77
C ALA A 100 -3.98 0.06 6.53
N ASN A 101 -4.59 1.25 6.53
CA ASN A 101 -5.87 1.49 7.21
C ASN A 101 -6.99 0.59 6.68
N GLU A 102 -7.07 0.40 5.35
CA GLU A 102 -8.05 -0.52 4.76
C GLU A 102 -7.79 -1.98 5.14
N LEU A 103 -6.55 -2.42 5.21
CA LEU A 103 -6.21 -3.77 5.66
C LEU A 103 -6.53 -3.97 7.14
N ILE A 104 -6.15 -3.04 8.01
CA ILE A 104 -6.44 -3.11 9.45
C ILE A 104 -7.96 -3.17 9.67
N ARG A 105 -8.73 -2.36 8.93
CA ARG A 105 -10.19 -2.39 8.94
C ARG A 105 -10.74 -3.74 8.45
N LYS A 106 -10.28 -4.25 7.31
CA LYS A 106 -10.72 -5.53 6.73
C LYS A 106 -10.39 -6.74 7.62
N LEU A 107 -9.27 -6.68 8.34
CA LEU A 107 -8.85 -7.73 9.26
C LEU A 107 -9.56 -7.65 10.63
N GLY A 108 -10.37 -6.61 10.86
CA GLY A 108 -11.12 -6.42 12.10
C GLY A 108 -10.24 -6.03 13.28
N PHE A 109 -9.09 -5.40 13.03
CA PHE A 109 -8.20 -4.90 14.09
C PHE A 109 -8.60 -3.52 14.63
N LEU A 110 -9.45 -2.77 13.93
CA LEU A 110 -10.04 -1.53 14.45
C LEU A 110 -11.39 -1.81 15.10
N ASN A 111 -11.57 -1.37 16.34
CA ASN A 111 -12.89 -1.27 16.96
C ASN A 111 -13.60 -0.02 16.40
N VAL A 112 -14.91 -0.13 16.14
CA VAL A 112 -15.77 0.94 15.58
C VAL A 112 -15.75 2.26 16.40
N ASN A 113 -15.19 2.24 17.62
CA ASN A 113 -15.13 3.38 18.54
C ASN A 113 -13.83 4.21 18.48
N ASP A 114 -12.78 3.76 17.80
CA ASP A 114 -11.46 4.46 17.80
C ASP A 114 -11.31 5.54 16.70
N THR A 115 -12.37 5.78 15.93
CA THR A 115 -12.38 6.73 14.79
C THR A 115 -12.28 8.21 15.18
N ASN A 116 -12.24 8.54 16.47
CA ASN A 116 -12.23 9.92 16.98
C ASN A 116 -10.89 10.39 17.55
N ALA A 117 -9.84 9.57 17.58
CA ALA A 117 -8.53 10.01 18.05
C ALA A 117 -7.72 10.61 16.89
N PRO A 118 -7.39 11.92 16.90
CA PRO A 118 -6.50 12.49 15.90
C PRO A 118 -5.12 11.84 16.04
N THR A 119 -4.54 11.42 14.92
CA THR A 119 -3.16 10.95 14.87
C THR A 119 -2.23 12.05 15.38
N PRO A 120 -1.35 11.80 16.36
CA PRO A 120 -0.36 12.78 16.79
C PRO A 120 0.51 13.17 15.59
N PRO A 121 0.88 14.46 15.45
CA PRO A 121 1.81 14.85 14.40
C PRO A 121 3.12 14.07 14.56
N PRO A 122 3.75 13.65 13.46
CA PRO A 122 5.02 12.93 13.52
C PRO A 122 6.06 13.79 14.24
N ASN A 123 6.86 13.17 15.12
CA ASN A 123 7.96 13.83 15.78
C ASN A 123 8.89 14.44 14.71
N ILE A 124 9.21 15.72 14.87
CA ILE A 124 10.17 16.42 14.03
C ILE A 124 11.48 15.62 14.06
N ALA A 125 11.90 15.14 12.89
CA ALA A 125 13.16 14.43 12.75
C ALA A 125 14.30 15.32 13.28
N PRO A 126 15.31 14.77 13.97
CA PRO A 126 16.45 15.56 14.41
C PRO A 126 17.07 16.24 13.19
N SER A 127 17.21 17.57 13.27
CA SER A 127 18.01 18.32 12.32
C SER A 127 19.46 17.85 12.45
N SER A 128 19.94 17.18 11.40
CA SER A 128 21.37 16.97 11.12
C SER A 128 22.03 18.29 10.73
#